data_AF-A0A2T5H096-F1
#
_entry.id   AF-A0A2T5H096-F1
#
_cell.length_a   1.000
_cell.length_b   1.000
_cell.length_c   1.000
_cell.angle_alpha   90.00
_cell.angle_beta   90.00
_cell.angle_gamma   90.00
#
_symmetry.space_group_name_H-M   'P 1'
#
loop_
_entity.id
_entity.type
_entity.pdbx_description
1 polymer ?
#
loop_
_entity_poly.entity_id
_entity_poly.type
_entity_poly.pdbx_seq_one_letter_code
_entity_poly.pdbx_strand_id
1 'polypeptide(L)'
;MISIVSRSMCVTDYVELQVLTHFSLLRGASSPEELFAAAALLGYPREFAERTFRQLEGFGSYGFPESHAASFAKISYASSWMKHHHPDVFCASLMNAQPMGFYAPAQIVRDAREHGVVVRPPCVNASRWDCTLEQYGGRYLAVRLGLRQIRGLSNADGAKIVGARELTAFESVEDVWRRSGVQRAAIEKLADGDAFHSFGADRRQGLWKVRGLGEAPLPLFAAADRADQAVSAEGIEPDVELRPLTDGREVIEDYRALQLSLRAHPLTFVRDELARRGVTKCADLATIRDGRHVEVAGIILVRQKPGSAKGVLFITIEDETGIANGILWPDRFERQRRTVMSASMIGMKGRVQKEGEVIHVICDRIIDHGDLLHRVGEMSFPHRTGRGDGAKHAGSPDRGDKGWSPAPRNSYWPPHADGMDPEAVVKFKSHDFH
;
A
#
# COMPACT_ATOMS: atom_id res chain seq x y z
N MET A 1 21.33 6.25 -66.33
CA MET A 1 22.62 6.77 -65.81
C MET A 1 22.39 7.15 -64.35
N ILE A 2 22.44 6.17 -63.44
CA ILE A 2 22.24 6.37 -62.00
C ILE A 2 23.63 6.28 -61.38
N SER A 3 24.06 7.40 -60.80
CA SER A 3 25.37 7.59 -60.20
C SER A 3 25.55 6.64 -59.02
N ILE A 4 26.42 5.65 -59.16
CA ILE A 4 27.00 4.94 -58.02
C ILE A 4 27.93 5.95 -57.36
N VAL A 5 27.46 6.61 -56.31
CA VAL A 5 28.34 7.36 -55.42
C VAL A 5 29.20 6.30 -54.72
N SER A 6 30.38 6.05 -55.29
CA SER A 6 31.45 5.28 -54.67
C SER A 6 31.86 5.99 -53.39
N ARG A 7 31.17 5.68 -52.29
CA ARG A 7 31.80 5.76 -50.97
C ARG A 7 32.89 4.72 -51.01
N SER A 8 34.14 5.17 -50.93
CA SER A 8 35.31 4.32 -50.76
C SER A 8 35.00 3.26 -49.71
N MET A 9 34.68 2.03 -50.14
CA MET A 9 34.53 0.89 -49.26
C MET A 9 35.94 0.53 -48.82
N CYS A 10 36.40 1.21 -47.76
CA CYS A 10 37.53 0.73 -47.00
C CYS A 10 37.14 -0.68 -46.53
N VAL A 11 37.85 -1.69 -47.02
CA VAL A 11 37.69 -3.08 -46.58
C VAL A 11 38.03 -3.09 -45.10
N THR A 12 37.00 -2.95 -44.29
CA THR A 12 37.03 -3.15 -42.85
C THR A 12 36.56 -4.58 -42.63
N ASP A 13 37.11 -5.30 -41.64
CA ASP A 13 36.68 -6.65 -41.26
C ASP A 13 35.22 -6.70 -40.73
N TYR A 14 34.48 -5.59 -40.88
CA TYR A 14 33.17 -5.32 -40.34
C TYR A 14 32.34 -4.57 -41.38
N VAL A 15 31.17 -5.12 -41.73
CA VAL A 15 30.15 -4.42 -42.51
C VAL A 15 28.99 -4.12 -41.57
N GLU A 16 28.72 -2.84 -41.34
CA GLU A 16 27.56 -2.42 -40.56
C GLU A 16 26.29 -2.70 -41.37
N LEU A 17 25.57 -3.76 -40.99
CA LEU A 17 24.29 -4.11 -41.59
C LEU A 17 23.16 -3.33 -40.94
N GLN A 18 22.76 -2.22 -41.57
CA GLN A 18 21.55 -1.49 -41.18
C GLN A 18 20.31 -2.20 -41.75
N VAL A 19 19.79 -3.18 -41.02
CA VAL A 19 18.49 -3.80 -41.33
C VAL A 19 17.39 -3.01 -40.63
N LEU A 20 16.77 -2.09 -41.38
CA LEU A 20 15.50 -1.51 -41.00
C LEU A 20 14.37 -2.40 -41.52
N THR A 21 13.39 -2.66 -40.68
CA THR A 21 12.12 -3.24 -41.13
C THR A 21 11.54 -2.35 -42.22
N HIS A 22 10.89 -2.96 -43.22
CA HIS A 22 10.25 -2.26 -44.34
C HIS A 22 9.25 -1.13 -43.95
N PHE A 23 9.00 -0.93 -42.66
CA PHE A 23 8.05 0.05 -42.11
C PHE A 23 8.60 1.46 -41.85
N SER A 24 9.91 1.71 -41.96
CA SER A 24 10.47 3.06 -41.79
C SER A 24 11.23 3.52 -43.05
N LEU A 25 10.49 4.05 -44.03
CA LEU A 25 10.98 4.62 -45.30
C LEU A 25 11.72 5.95 -45.12
N LEU A 26 12.72 6.02 -44.24
CA LEU A 26 13.59 7.19 -44.09
C LEU A 26 15.05 6.74 -44.20
N ARG A 27 15.59 6.85 -45.43
CA ARG A 27 17.01 6.88 -45.85
C ARG A 27 18.01 6.17 -44.90
N GLY A 28 18.41 4.94 -45.23
CA GLY A 28 19.54 4.29 -44.54
C GLY A 28 19.67 2.76 -44.68
N ALA A 29 18.67 2.05 -45.23
CA ALA A 29 18.72 0.59 -45.30
C ALA A 29 19.42 0.07 -46.56
N SER A 30 20.31 -0.92 -46.41
CA SER A 30 20.88 -1.69 -47.52
C SER A 30 19.88 -2.72 -48.05
N SER A 31 19.83 -2.90 -49.37
CA SER A 31 18.98 -3.96 -49.95
C SER A 31 19.57 -5.36 -49.70
N PRO A 32 18.75 -6.43 -49.76
CA PRO A 32 19.25 -7.80 -49.68
C PRO A 32 20.33 -8.08 -50.74
N GLU A 33 20.18 -7.52 -51.94
CA GLU A 33 21.13 -7.66 -53.04
C GLU A 33 22.47 -6.96 -52.74
N GLU A 34 22.44 -5.77 -52.13
CA GLU A 34 23.64 -5.05 -51.69
C GLU A 34 24.39 -5.82 -50.60
N LEU A 35 23.65 -6.44 -49.67
CA LEU A 35 24.20 -7.32 -48.63
C LEU A 35 24.91 -8.53 -49.24
N PHE A 36 24.29 -9.19 -50.22
CA PHE A 36 24.89 -10.35 -50.88
C PHE A 36 26.12 -9.98 -51.71
N ALA A 37 26.10 -8.83 -52.40
CA ALA A 37 27.24 -8.33 -53.14
C ALA A 37 28.43 -8.01 -52.22
N ALA A 38 28.17 -7.35 -51.07
CA ALA A 38 29.20 -7.08 -50.07
C ALA A 38 29.77 -8.37 -49.44
N ALA A 39 28.91 -9.33 -49.13
CA ALA A 39 29.34 -10.63 -48.61
C ALA A 39 30.25 -11.38 -49.60
N ALA A 40 29.94 -11.33 -50.90
CA ALA A 40 30.77 -11.92 -51.94
C ALA A 40 32.16 -11.26 -52.05
N LEU A 41 32.24 -9.93 -51.91
CA LEU A 41 33.52 -9.20 -51.90
C LEU A 41 34.41 -9.58 -50.71
N LEU A 42 33.80 -9.95 -49.58
CA LEU A 42 34.49 -10.44 -48.39
C LEU A 42 34.79 -11.95 -48.43
N GLY A 43 34.47 -12.63 -49.53
CA GLY A 43 34.73 -14.06 -49.70
C GLY A 43 33.71 -15.00 -49.06
N TYR A 44 32.55 -14.49 -48.61
CA TYR A 44 31.49 -15.33 -48.04
C TYR A 44 30.66 -16.01 -49.15
N PRO A 45 30.32 -17.31 -48.98
CA PRO A 45 29.41 -18.00 -49.89
C PRO A 45 28.01 -17.35 -49.91
N ARG A 46 27.41 -17.25 -51.10
CA ARG A 46 26.07 -16.67 -51.28
C ARG A 46 25.01 -17.33 -50.39
N GLU A 47 25.04 -18.65 -50.27
CA GLU A 47 24.10 -19.42 -49.44
C GLU A 47 24.17 -19.01 -47.97
N PHE A 48 25.37 -18.69 -47.47
CA PHE A 48 25.56 -18.20 -46.10
C PHE A 48 24.90 -16.83 -45.90
N ALA A 49 25.10 -15.90 -46.85
CA ALA A 49 24.50 -14.57 -46.79
C ALA A 49 22.96 -14.62 -46.88
N GLU A 50 22.41 -15.46 -47.75
CA GLU A 50 20.96 -15.67 -47.88
C GLU A 50 20.33 -16.23 -46.60
N ARG A 51 20.99 -17.19 -45.94
CA ARG A 51 20.54 -17.73 -44.65
C ARG A 51 20.54 -16.67 -43.55
N THR A 52 21.60 -15.87 -43.45
CA THR A 52 21.72 -14.78 -42.47
C THR A 52 20.64 -13.72 -42.68
N PHE A 53 20.36 -13.35 -43.94
CA PHE A 53 19.28 -12.40 -44.24
C PHE A 53 17.91 -12.91 -43.79
N ARG A 54 17.56 -14.19 -44.05
CA ARG A 54 16.30 -14.79 -43.59
C ARG A 54 16.16 -14.79 -42.06
N GLN A 55 17.26 -14.93 -41.33
CA GLN A 55 17.25 -14.82 -39.87
C GLN A 55 16.95 -13.38 -39.43
N LEU A 56 17.60 -12.39 -40.05
CA LEU A 56 17.39 -10.96 -39.77
C LEU A 56 15.97 -10.49 -40.12
N GLU A 57 15.37 -11.01 -41.18
CA GLU A 57 13.98 -10.75 -41.56
C GLU A 57 13.00 -11.16 -40.43
N GLY A 58 13.24 -12.33 -39.81
CA GLY A 58 12.49 -12.79 -38.65
C GLY A 58 12.57 -11.83 -37.45
N PHE A 59 13.77 -11.27 -37.20
CA PHE A 59 13.98 -10.27 -36.14
C PHE A 59 13.29 -8.93 -36.43
N GLY A 60 13.02 -8.61 -37.69
CA GLY A 60 12.33 -7.37 -38.05
C GLY A 60 10.98 -7.21 -37.33
N SER A 61 10.24 -8.29 -37.13
CA SER A 61 8.92 -8.22 -36.47
C SER A 61 8.97 -8.07 -34.95
N TYR A 62 10.10 -8.41 -34.30
CA TYR A 62 10.26 -8.40 -32.83
C TYR A 62 11.44 -7.54 -32.33
N GLY A 63 12.13 -6.85 -33.23
CA GLY A 63 13.27 -6.01 -32.90
C GLY A 63 12.87 -4.85 -32.01
N PHE A 64 13.57 -4.67 -30.89
CA PHE A 64 13.31 -3.61 -29.93
C PHE A 64 14.49 -2.63 -29.89
N PRO A 65 14.26 -1.30 -29.87
CA PRO A 65 15.35 -0.33 -29.81
C PRO A 65 16.16 -0.48 -28.52
N GLU A 66 17.43 -0.88 -28.65
CA GLU A 66 18.32 -1.14 -27.50
C GLU A 66 18.48 0.11 -26.62
N SER A 67 18.63 1.30 -27.23
CA SER A 67 18.76 2.56 -26.49
C SER A 67 17.55 2.87 -25.61
N HIS A 68 16.34 2.55 -26.09
CA HIS A 68 15.10 2.68 -25.32
C HIS A 68 15.06 1.64 -24.19
N ALA A 69 15.36 0.37 -24.48
CA ALA A 69 15.41 -0.69 -23.48
C ALA A 69 16.42 -0.38 -22.37
N ALA A 70 17.63 0.05 -22.72
CA ALA A 70 18.69 0.39 -21.78
C ALA A 70 18.29 1.55 -20.84
N SER A 71 17.62 2.58 -21.39
CA SER A 71 17.12 3.70 -20.60
C SER A 71 16.12 3.24 -19.52
N PHE A 72 15.13 2.41 -19.90
CA PHE A 72 14.16 1.85 -18.94
C PHE A 72 14.81 0.86 -17.96
N ALA A 73 15.72 0.00 -18.43
CA ALA A 73 16.45 -0.94 -17.59
C ALA A 73 17.22 -0.23 -16.46
N LYS A 74 17.81 0.93 -16.75
CA LYS A 74 18.51 1.75 -15.74
C LYS A 74 17.56 2.21 -14.62
N ILE A 75 16.34 2.64 -14.97
CA ILE A 75 15.33 3.07 -13.99
C ILE A 75 14.84 1.88 -13.15
N SER A 76 14.56 0.74 -13.80
CA SER A 76 14.15 -0.50 -13.13
C SER A 76 15.22 -1.00 -12.16
N TYR A 77 16.49 -0.97 -12.57
CA TYR A 77 17.62 -1.34 -11.73
C TYR A 77 17.77 -0.40 -10.54
N ALA A 78 17.77 0.92 -10.76
CA ALA A 78 17.86 1.91 -9.67
C ALA A 78 16.73 1.77 -8.65
N SER A 79 15.50 1.53 -9.14
CA SER A 79 14.33 1.31 -8.28
C SER A 79 14.45 0.02 -7.47
N SER A 80 14.91 -1.08 -8.10
CA SER A 80 15.12 -2.37 -7.44
C SER A 80 16.24 -2.31 -6.41
N TRP A 81 17.33 -1.61 -6.73
CA TRP A 81 18.43 -1.34 -5.81
C TRP A 81 17.95 -0.57 -4.58
N MET A 82 17.17 0.51 -4.79
CA MET A 82 16.59 1.30 -3.70
C MET A 82 15.65 0.46 -2.85
N LYS A 83 14.77 -0.35 -3.44
CA LYS A 83 13.89 -1.26 -2.70
C LYS A 83 14.68 -2.30 -1.88
N HIS A 84 15.75 -2.87 -2.44
CA HIS A 84 16.56 -3.88 -1.78
C HIS A 84 17.36 -3.32 -0.59
N HIS A 85 17.96 -2.14 -0.76
CA HIS A 85 18.87 -1.56 0.24
C HIS A 85 18.18 -0.59 1.21
N HIS A 86 17.18 0.14 0.75
CA HIS A 86 16.45 1.20 1.48
C HIS A 86 14.93 1.09 1.27
N PRO A 87 14.30 -0.02 1.70
CA PRO A 87 12.86 -0.22 1.57
C PRO A 87 12.03 0.85 2.30
N ASP A 88 12.58 1.45 3.36
CA ASP A 88 12.01 2.59 4.10
C ASP A 88 11.90 3.85 3.24
N VAL A 89 13.00 4.24 2.60
CA VAL A 89 13.03 5.37 1.66
C VAL A 89 12.14 5.09 0.46
N PHE A 90 12.22 3.88 -0.10
CA PHE A 90 11.40 3.45 -1.23
C PHE A 90 9.90 3.58 -0.92
N CYS A 91 9.47 3.07 0.25
CA CYS A 91 8.10 3.17 0.72
C CYS A 91 7.66 4.63 0.88
N ALA A 92 8.44 5.46 1.60
CA ALA A 92 8.10 6.86 1.81
C ALA A 92 7.98 7.63 0.48
N SER A 93 8.91 7.43 -0.44
CA SER A 93 8.89 8.03 -1.77
C SER A 93 7.65 7.63 -2.57
N LEU A 94 7.33 6.33 -2.62
CA LEU A 94 6.13 5.86 -3.34
C LEU A 94 4.84 6.38 -2.72
N MET A 95 4.74 6.42 -1.39
CA MET A 95 3.58 6.96 -0.69
C MET A 95 3.38 8.47 -0.97
N ASN A 96 4.48 9.22 -1.11
CA ASN A 96 4.46 10.65 -1.44
C ASN A 96 4.22 10.93 -2.93
N ALA A 97 4.44 9.94 -3.80
CA ALA A 97 4.17 10.06 -5.23
C ALA A 97 2.72 9.70 -5.60
N GLN A 98 1.90 9.20 -4.66
CA GLN A 98 0.50 8.87 -4.91
C GLN A 98 -0.34 10.11 -5.30
N PRO A 99 -1.33 9.97 -6.22
CA PRO A 99 -1.81 8.73 -6.84
C PRO A 99 -0.97 8.27 -8.05
N MET A 100 -0.51 7.01 -8.06
CA MET A 100 0.29 6.42 -9.17
C MET A 100 -0.45 5.35 -10.00
N GLY A 101 -1.75 5.16 -9.74
CA GLY A 101 -2.66 4.31 -10.55
C GLY A 101 -2.46 2.79 -10.49
N PHE A 102 -1.25 2.30 -10.15
CA PHE A 102 -0.92 0.88 -10.23
C PHE A 102 -0.91 0.14 -8.89
N TYR A 103 -0.36 0.75 -7.83
CA TYR A 103 -0.22 0.13 -6.51
C TYR A 103 -1.02 0.91 -5.46
N ALA A 104 -1.84 0.18 -4.70
CA ALA A 104 -2.60 0.76 -3.60
C ALA A 104 -1.68 1.08 -2.40
N PRO A 105 -1.98 2.12 -1.61
CA PRO A 105 -1.21 2.46 -0.40
C PRO A 105 -1.00 1.28 0.56
N ALA A 106 -2.02 0.46 0.76
CA ALA A 106 -1.93 -0.74 1.61
C ALA A 106 -0.85 -1.72 1.14
N GLN A 107 -0.70 -1.92 -0.16
CA GLN A 107 0.28 -2.86 -0.73
C GLN A 107 1.71 -2.35 -0.54
N ILE A 108 1.92 -1.04 -0.73
CA ILE A 108 3.24 -0.40 -0.55
C ILE A 108 3.67 -0.52 0.91
N VAL A 109 2.77 -0.19 1.84
CA VAL A 109 3.02 -0.29 3.28
C VAL A 109 3.25 -1.74 3.71
N ARG A 110 2.49 -2.68 3.15
CA ARG A 110 2.65 -4.10 3.43
C ARG A 110 4.01 -4.61 2.96
N ASP A 111 4.40 -4.31 1.72
CA ASP A 111 5.70 -4.68 1.16
C ASP A 111 6.84 -4.13 2.04
N ALA A 112 6.75 -2.87 2.48
CA ALA A 112 7.73 -2.30 3.40
C ALA A 112 7.82 -3.07 4.73
N ARG A 113 6.68 -3.46 5.32
CA ARG A 113 6.63 -4.27 6.56
C ARG A 113 7.22 -5.66 6.36
N GLU A 114 6.99 -6.28 5.21
CA GLU A 114 7.59 -7.58 4.85
C GLU A 114 9.12 -7.48 4.67
N HIS A 115 9.63 -6.29 4.31
CA HIS A 115 11.07 -5.99 4.32
C HIS A 115 11.60 -5.59 5.72
N GLY A 116 10.77 -5.61 6.76
CA GLY A 116 11.16 -5.28 8.13
C GLY A 116 11.14 -3.78 8.48
N VAL A 117 10.53 -2.94 7.63
CA VAL A 117 10.35 -1.51 7.91
C VAL A 117 9.18 -1.33 8.88
N VAL A 118 9.41 -0.52 9.92
CA VAL A 118 8.34 -0.10 10.82
C VAL A 118 7.59 1.08 10.21
N VAL A 119 6.27 0.96 10.08
CA VAL A 119 5.41 2.03 9.59
C VAL A 119 4.54 2.53 10.73
N ARG A 120 4.47 3.84 10.91
CA ARG A 120 3.72 4.51 11.98
C ARG A 120 2.55 5.30 11.41
N PRO A 121 1.41 5.36 12.12
CA PRO A 121 0.19 6.01 11.63
C PRO A 121 0.36 7.53 11.51
N PRO A 122 -0.56 8.22 10.82
CA PRO A 122 -0.67 9.67 10.91
C PRO A 122 -0.84 10.12 12.36
N CYS A 123 -0.23 11.24 12.72
CA CYS A 123 -0.21 11.77 14.07
C CYS A 123 -0.18 13.30 14.03
N VAL A 124 -1.10 13.96 14.73
CA VAL A 124 -1.17 15.43 14.71
C VAL A 124 0.04 16.12 15.32
N ASN A 125 0.79 15.44 16.19
CA ASN A 125 2.02 15.97 16.78
C ASN A 125 3.29 15.58 16.01
N ALA A 126 3.31 14.43 15.33
CA ALA A 126 4.51 13.93 14.65
C ALA A 126 4.48 14.13 13.11
N SER A 127 3.38 13.81 12.44
CA SER A 127 3.31 13.74 10.97
C SER A 127 3.38 15.10 10.30
N ARG A 128 4.22 15.23 9.27
CA ARG A 128 4.14 16.34 8.30
C ARG A 128 3.01 16.07 7.29
N TRP A 129 2.88 16.93 6.28
CA TRP A 129 1.95 16.68 5.17
C TRP A 129 2.32 15.38 4.44
N ASP A 130 3.57 15.29 4.01
CA ASP A 130 4.15 14.10 3.39
C ASP A 130 4.63 13.09 4.43
N CYS A 131 4.80 11.84 4.00
CA CYS A 131 5.42 10.79 4.81
C CYS A 131 6.89 11.14 5.09
N THR A 132 7.32 10.95 6.32
CA THR A 132 8.68 11.27 6.79
C THR A 132 9.36 10.02 7.33
N LEU A 133 10.69 10.08 7.44
CA LEU A 133 11.50 9.03 8.03
C LEU A 133 11.91 9.44 9.44
N GLU A 134 11.68 8.56 10.41
CA GLU A 134 12.00 8.75 11.83
C GLU A 134 13.10 7.76 12.23
N GLN A 135 14.02 8.17 13.11
CA GLN A 135 15.01 7.24 13.66
C GLN A 135 14.31 6.09 14.38
N TYR A 136 14.78 4.88 14.12
CA TYR A 136 14.29 3.65 14.73
C TYR A 136 15.50 2.77 15.01
N GLY A 137 15.53 2.11 16.17
CA GLY A 137 16.69 1.36 16.66
C GLY A 137 17.07 0.10 15.86
N GLY A 138 16.59 -0.02 14.62
CA GLY A 138 16.89 -1.12 13.70
C GLY A 138 17.74 -0.66 12.51
N ARG A 139 17.84 -1.54 11.50
CA ARG A 139 18.58 -1.26 10.25
C ARG A 139 17.95 -0.15 9.42
N TYR A 140 16.63 -0.02 9.46
CA TYR A 140 15.86 0.92 8.64
C TYR A 140 15.20 1.98 9.52
N LEU A 141 14.98 3.15 8.93
CA LEU A 141 14.19 4.21 9.55
C LEU A 141 12.71 3.81 9.59
N ALA A 142 11.99 4.29 10.59
CA ALA A 142 10.54 4.12 10.63
C ALA A 142 9.88 5.10 9.65
N VAL A 143 8.95 4.62 8.84
CA VAL A 143 8.15 5.47 7.95
C VAL A 143 6.96 6.00 8.72
N ARG A 144 6.91 7.31 8.95
CA ARG A 144 5.74 8.01 9.47
C ARG A 144 4.80 8.35 8.32
N LEU A 145 3.57 7.87 8.37
CA LEU A 145 2.55 8.27 7.41
C LEU A 145 2.23 9.76 7.56
N GLY A 146 2.24 10.46 6.44
CA GLY A 146 1.89 11.88 6.36
C GLY A 146 0.38 12.12 6.49
N LEU A 147 0.01 13.34 6.87
CA LEU A 147 -1.39 13.76 6.97
C LEU A 147 -2.13 13.67 5.63
N ARG A 148 -1.41 13.73 4.50
CA ARG A 148 -1.98 13.57 3.15
C ARG A 148 -2.69 12.25 2.91
N GLN A 149 -2.40 11.21 3.70
CA GLN A 149 -3.04 9.90 3.57
C GLN A 149 -4.47 9.92 4.11
N ILE A 150 -4.82 10.91 4.93
CA ILE A 150 -6.16 11.09 5.47
C ILE A 150 -7.08 11.59 4.35
N ARG A 151 -8.02 10.74 3.94
CA ARG A 151 -8.92 11.00 2.83
C ARG A 151 -9.73 12.27 3.07
N GLY A 152 -9.66 13.19 2.12
CA GLY A 152 -10.42 14.43 2.14
C GLY A 152 -9.81 15.54 2.99
N LEU A 153 -8.69 15.31 3.69
CA LEU A 153 -7.96 16.40 4.34
C LEU A 153 -7.25 17.23 3.27
N SER A 154 -7.38 18.56 3.34
CA SER A 154 -6.74 19.45 2.36
C SER A 154 -5.29 19.73 2.76
N ASN A 155 -4.43 19.98 1.77
CA ASN A 155 -3.04 20.38 2.04
C ASN A 155 -2.99 21.71 2.82
N ALA A 156 -3.91 22.65 2.52
CA ALA A 156 -3.99 23.92 3.23
C ALA A 156 -4.29 23.74 4.73
N ASP A 157 -5.23 22.85 5.08
CA ASP A 157 -5.52 22.54 6.48
C ASP A 157 -4.35 21.81 7.15
N GLY A 158 -3.73 20.86 6.44
CA GLY A 158 -2.53 20.17 6.90
C GLY A 158 -1.38 21.13 7.21
N ALA A 159 -1.13 22.10 6.35
CA ALA A 159 -0.11 23.13 6.55
C ALA A 159 -0.41 24.01 7.78
N LYS A 160 -1.67 24.42 7.99
CA LYS A 160 -2.08 25.17 9.18
C LYS A 160 -1.85 24.39 10.47
N ILE A 161 -2.19 23.10 10.48
CA ILE A 161 -1.97 22.22 11.65
C ILE A 161 -0.48 22.07 11.95
N VAL A 162 0.34 21.82 10.92
CA VAL A 162 1.79 21.68 11.08
C VAL A 162 2.41 23.00 11.56
N GLY A 163 2.01 24.14 11.00
CA GLY A 163 2.50 25.46 11.42
C GLY A 163 2.11 25.80 12.86
N ALA A 164 0.88 25.49 13.28
CA ALA A 164 0.40 25.80 14.62
C ALA A 164 1.13 25.05 15.74
N ARG A 165 1.77 23.90 15.46
CA ARG A 165 2.53 23.11 16.44
C ARG A 165 4.04 23.32 16.42
N GLU A 166 4.58 24.22 15.59
CA GLU A 166 6.03 24.37 15.48
C GLU A 166 6.70 24.80 16.80
N LEU A 167 6.00 25.59 17.61
CA LEU A 167 6.52 26.09 18.88
C LEU A 167 6.31 25.11 20.04
N THR A 168 5.11 24.52 20.13
CA THR A 168 4.73 23.60 21.20
C THR A 168 3.84 22.50 20.65
N ALA A 169 3.96 21.28 21.20
CA ALA A 169 3.05 20.19 20.86
C ALA A 169 1.60 20.56 21.21
N PHE A 170 0.64 19.92 20.54
CA PHE A 170 -0.75 20.01 20.96
C PHE A 170 -0.98 19.12 22.18
N GLU A 171 -1.91 19.54 23.03
CA GLU A 171 -2.28 18.80 24.25
C GLU A 171 -3.67 18.16 24.15
N SER A 172 -4.55 18.68 23.29
CA SER A 172 -5.91 18.18 23.14
C SER A 172 -6.47 18.41 21.73
N VAL A 173 -7.61 17.78 21.43
CA VAL A 173 -8.34 17.99 20.17
C VAL A 173 -8.80 19.44 20.01
N GLU A 174 -9.24 20.06 21.10
CA GLU A 174 -9.65 21.47 21.11
C GLU A 174 -8.46 22.41 20.88
N ASP A 175 -7.31 22.10 21.47
CA ASP A 175 -6.07 22.86 21.28
C ASP A 175 -5.65 22.87 19.79
N VAL A 176 -5.74 21.70 19.13
CA VAL A 176 -5.53 21.59 17.67
C VAL A 176 -6.49 22.50 16.92
N TRP A 177 -7.78 22.46 17.23
CA TRP A 177 -8.79 23.26 16.55
C TRP A 177 -8.57 24.77 16.73
N ARG A 178 -8.39 25.24 17.97
CA ARG A 178 -8.21 26.65 18.30
C ARG A 178 -6.92 27.23 17.71
N ARG A 179 -5.79 26.54 17.87
CA ARG A 179 -4.48 27.03 17.41
C ARG A 179 -4.28 26.93 15.91
N SER A 180 -4.79 25.88 15.26
CA SER A 180 -4.64 25.73 13.81
C SER A 180 -5.65 26.57 13.01
N GLY A 181 -6.79 26.93 13.60
CA GLY A 181 -7.84 27.70 12.93
C GLY A 181 -8.45 26.98 11.73
N VAL A 182 -8.34 25.65 11.67
CA VAL A 182 -8.98 24.85 10.63
C VAL A 182 -10.46 24.63 10.97
N GLN A 183 -11.26 24.38 9.94
CA GLN A 183 -12.68 24.11 10.12
C GLN A 183 -12.89 22.78 10.86
N ARG A 184 -13.99 22.67 11.61
CA ARG A 184 -14.36 21.45 12.34
C ARG A 184 -14.33 20.20 11.45
N ALA A 185 -14.78 20.31 10.20
CA ALA A 185 -14.73 19.21 9.23
C ALA A 185 -13.31 18.67 8.94
N ALA A 186 -12.26 19.49 9.11
CA ALA A 186 -10.88 19.02 9.00
C ALA A 186 -10.45 18.25 10.26
N ILE A 187 -10.88 18.69 11.44
CA ILE A 187 -10.64 17.98 12.72
C ILE A 187 -11.37 16.64 12.74
N GLU A 188 -12.61 16.58 12.24
CA GLU A 188 -13.37 15.32 12.09
C GLU A 188 -12.59 14.31 11.23
N LYS A 189 -11.99 14.75 10.12
CA LYS A 189 -11.14 13.89 9.28
C LYS A 189 -9.89 13.40 9.99
N LEU A 190 -9.28 14.19 10.89
CA LEU A 190 -8.15 13.76 11.70
C LEU A 190 -8.56 12.68 12.71
N ALA A 191 -9.76 12.81 13.30
CA ALA A 191 -10.32 11.78 14.18
C ALA A 191 -10.64 10.49 13.39
N ASP A 192 -11.23 10.62 12.20
CA ASP A 192 -11.42 9.50 11.27
C ASP A 192 -10.06 8.92 10.79
N GLY A 193 -8.99 9.70 10.80
CA GLY A 193 -7.64 9.23 10.49
C GLY A 193 -6.92 8.56 11.67
N ASP A 194 -7.55 8.47 12.85
CA ASP A 194 -6.93 8.04 14.11
C ASP A 194 -5.66 8.85 14.47
N ALA A 195 -5.63 10.13 14.08
CA ALA A 195 -4.44 10.96 14.20
C ALA A 195 -4.22 11.56 15.60
N PHE A 196 -5.19 11.39 16.51
CA PHE A 196 -5.18 11.92 17.88
C PHE A 196 -4.65 10.94 18.92
N HIS A 197 -4.14 9.79 18.49
CA HIS A 197 -3.57 8.76 19.37
C HIS A 197 -2.46 9.29 20.30
N SER A 198 -1.81 10.41 19.96
CA SER A 198 -0.80 11.07 20.81
C SER A 198 -1.36 11.64 22.11
N PHE A 199 -2.68 11.86 22.20
CA PHE A 199 -3.36 12.36 23.39
C PHE A 199 -3.92 11.23 24.27
N GLY A 200 -3.66 9.96 23.91
CA GLY A 200 -4.34 8.82 24.52
C GLY A 200 -5.81 8.69 24.14
N ALA A 201 -6.31 9.52 23.22
CA ALA A 201 -7.67 9.44 22.72
C ALA A 201 -7.76 8.36 21.64
N ASP A 202 -8.64 7.39 21.85
CA ASP A 202 -9.06 6.47 20.79
C ASP A 202 -9.89 7.22 19.73
N ARG A 203 -10.10 6.59 18.57
CA ARG A 203 -10.87 7.15 17.46
C ARG A 203 -12.26 7.65 17.89
N ARG A 204 -12.95 6.91 18.76
CA ARG A 204 -14.31 7.24 19.21
C ARG A 204 -14.30 8.42 20.18
N GLN A 205 -13.35 8.47 21.10
CA GLN A 205 -13.11 9.59 22.00
C GLN A 205 -12.72 10.84 21.22
N GLY A 206 -11.86 10.71 20.20
CA GLY A 206 -11.54 11.77 19.27
C GLY A 206 -12.80 12.34 18.63
N LEU A 207 -13.60 11.50 17.96
CA LEU A 207 -14.87 11.93 17.34
C LEU A 207 -15.87 12.55 18.33
N TRP A 208 -15.94 12.04 19.55
CA TRP A 208 -16.76 12.63 20.61
C TRP A 208 -16.29 14.04 20.97
N LYS A 209 -15.00 14.22 21.23
CA LYS A 209 -14.38 15.52 21.52
C LYS A 209 -14.59 16.50 20.36
N VAL A 210 -14.50 16.04 19.11
CA VAL A 210 -14.79 16.89 17.94
C VAL A 210 -16.25 17.33 17.89
N ARG A 211 -17.19 16.49 18.34
CA ARG A 211 -18.61 16.86 18.39
C ARG A 211 -18.92 17.91 19.46
N GLY A 212 -18.21 17.84 20.59
CA GLY A 212 -18.26 18.84 21.66
C GLY A 212 -17.60 20.17 21.32
N LEU A 213 -16.84 20.27 20.21
CA LEU A 213 -16.34 21.56 19.74
C LEU A 213 -17.53 22.48 19.42
N GLY A 214 -17.64 23.58 20.18
CA GLY A 214 -18.66 24.60 20.03
C GLY A 214 -18.55 25.41 18.73
N GLU A 215 -19.32 26.49 18.64
CA GLU A 215 -19.13 27.46 17.56
C GLU A 215 -17.79 28.20 17.72
N ALA A 216 -17.22 28.67 16.61
CA ALA A 216 -15.96 29.42 16.65
C ALA A 216 -16.07 30.56 17.68
N PRO A 217 -15.11 30.69 18.62
CA PRO A 217 -15.25 31.62 19.74
C PRO A 217 -15.42 33.04 19.22
N LEU A 218 -16.43 33.76 19.72
CA LEU A 218 -16.66 35.15 19.33
C LEU A 218 -15.41 35.99 19.65
N PRO A 219 -15.11 37.05 18.87
CA PRO A 219 -13.85 37.80 18.97
C PRO A 219 -13.49 38.29 20.37
N LEU A 220 -14.49 38.61 21.20
CA LEU A 220 -14.32 39.07 22.58
C LEU A 220 -13.88 37.93 23.52
N PHE A 221 -14.50 36.76 23.43
CA PHE A 221 -14.11 35.58 24.22
C PHE A 221 -12.76 35.02 23.77
N ALA A 222 -12.50 35.01 22.46
CA ALA A 222 -11.18 34.65 21.93
C ALA A 222 -10.06 35.62 22.41
N ALA A 223 -10.39 36.89 22.66
CA ALA A 223 -9.43 37.85 23.22
C ALA A 223 -9.23 37.66 24.74
N ALA A 224 -10.29 37.33 25.49
CA ALA A 224 -10.25 37.04 26.92
C ALA A 224 -9.46 35.75 27.22
N ASP A 225 -9.74 34.66 26.50
CA ASP A 225 -9.02 33.38 26.64
C ASP A 225 -7.50 33.54 26.37
N ARG A 226 -7.14 34.41 25.41
CA ARG A 226 -5.74 34.73 25.10
C ARG A 226 -5.06 35.58 26.19
N ALA A 227 -5.81 36.44 26.86
CA ALA A 227 -5.29 37.29 27.93
C ALA A 227 -5.06 36.49 29.22
N ASP A 228 -5.95 35.54 29.54
CA ASP A 228 -5.90 34.77 30.77
C ASP A 228 -5.02 33.51 30.70
N GLN A 229 -4.45 33.18 29.52
CA GLN A 229 -3.76 31.89 29.27
C GLN A 229 -4.58 30.67 29.74
N ALA A 230 -5.90 30.81 29.81
CA ALA A 230 -6.79 29.81 30.36
C ALA A 230 -7.55 29.11 29.22
N VAL A 231 -7.68 27.79 29.32
CA VAL A 231 -8.65 27.03 28.53
C VAL A 231 -10.03 27.53 28.97
N SER A 232 -10.86 27.98 28.02
CA SER A 232 -12.22 28.44 28.32
C SER A 232 -12.92 27.43 29.23
N ALA A 233 -13.55 27.91 30.29
CA ALA A 233 -14.31 27.07 31.22
C ALA A 233 -15.44 26.28 30.52
N GLU A 234 -15.83 26.71 29.32
CA GLU A 234 -16.82 26.04 28.44
C GLU A 234 -16.23 24.82 27.70
N GLY A 235 -14.91 24.68 27.62
CA GLY A 235 -14.21 23.55 26.97
C GLY A 235 -13.86 22.40 27.92
N ILE A 236 -14.02 22.59 29.23
CA ILE A 236 -13.75 21.55 30.24
C ILE A 236 -15.00 20.69 30.41
N GLU A 237 -15.25 19.80 29.45
CA GLU A 237 -16.24 18.74 29.61
C GLU A 237 -15.68 17.63 30.53
N PRO A 238 -16.52 17.03 31.39
CA PRO A 238 -16.10 15.89 32.19
C PRO A 238 -15.70 14.72 31.27
N ASP A 239 -14.66 13.99 31.66
CA ASP A 239 -14.24 12.81 30.90
C ASP A 239 -15.38 11.78 30.82
N VAL A 240 -15.74 11.42 29.59
CA VAL A 240 -16.77 10.41 29.31
C VAL A 240 -16.09 9.10 28.95
N GLU A 241 -16.37 8.05 29.72
CA GLU A 241 -15.98 6.70 29.35
C GLU A 241 -16.87 6.18 28.22
N LEU A 242 -16.30 6.12 27.01
CA LEU A 242 -16.94 5.53 25.86
C LEU A 242 -16.46 4.09 25.69
N ARG A 243 -17.37 3.18 25.36
CA ARG A 243 -16.98 1.83 24.94
C ARG A 243 -16.05 1.94 23.73
N PRO A 244 -14.87 1.31 23.69
CA PRO A 244 -14.03 1.32 22.49
C PRO A 244 -14.73 0.68 21.28
N LEU A 245 -14.24 0.99 20.08
CA LEU A 245 -14.65 0.26 18.88
C LEU A 245 -14.13 -1.19 18.96
N THR A 246 -14.83 -2.09 18.28
CA THR A 246 -14.33 -3.46 18.06
C THR A 246 -13.11 -3.41 17.13
N ASP A 247 -12.20 -4.37 17.27
CA ASP A 247 -10.98 -4.45 16.44
C ASP A 247 -11.27 -4.44 14.94
N GLY A 248 -12.28 -5.19 14.51
CA GLY A 248 -12.68 -5.23 13.11
C GLY A 248 -13.31 -3.92 12.64
N ARG A 249 -13.96 -3.17 13.53
CA ARG A 249 -14.46 -1.82 13.19
C ARG A 249 -13.32 -0.83 13.02
N GLU A 250 -12.31 -0.86 13.88
CA GLU A 250 -11.11 -0.04 13.73
C GLU A 250 -10.45 -0.28 12.37
N VAL A 251 -10.27 -1.54 11.99
CA VAL A 251 -9.70 -1.89 10.68
C VAL A 251 -10.56 -1.36 9.52
N ILE A 252 -11.89 -1.51 9.58
CA ILE A 252 -12.77 -0.97 8.53
C ILE A 252 -12.66 0.55 8.42
N GLU A 253 -12.63 1.25 9.56
CA GLU A 253 -12.52 2.71 9.55
C GLU A 253 -11.14 3.19 9.08
N ASP A 254 -10.06 2.45 9.39
CA ASP A 254 -8.73 2.70 8.82
C ASP A 254 -8.76 2.61 7.28
N TYR A 255 -9.38 1.58 6.70
CA TYR A 255 -9.50 1.47 5.25
C TYR A 255 -10.37 2.59 4.65
N ARG A 256 -11.42 3.03 5.33
CA ARG A 256 -12.24 4.16 4.85
C ARG A 256 -11.46 5.47 4.84
N ALA A 257 -10.70 5.73 5.90
CA ALA A 257 -9.99 7.00 6.08
C ALA A 257 -8.63 7.05 5.39
N LEU A 258 -7.88 5.95 5.36
CA LEU A 258 -6.49 5.89 4.90
C LEU A 258 -6.27 4.97 3.70
N GLN A 259 -7.28 4.18 3.31
CA GLN A 259 -7.17 3.10 2.30
C GLN A 259 -6.15 2.01 2.67
N LEU A 260 -5.77 1.92 3.95
CA LEU A 260 -4.90 0.90 4.52
C LEU A 260 -5.17 0.77 6.02
N SER A 261 -4.76 -0.33 6.64
CA SER A 261 -4.69 -0.45 8.10
C SER A 261 -3.32 -0.99 8.53
N LEU A 262 -2.76 -0.40 9.58
CA LEU A 262 -1.54 -0.91 10.22
C LEU A 262 -1.84 -2.04 11.21
N ARG A 263 -3.11 -2.21 11.62
CA ARG A 263 -3.55 -3.22 12.58
C ARG A 263 -3.59 -4.60 11.95
N ALA A 264 -4.50 -4.82 11.00
CA ALA A 264 -4.62 -6.07 10.25
C ALA A 264 -5.38 -5.88 8.92
N HIS A 265 -5.31 -6.89 8.06
CA HIS A 265 -6.15 -6.99 6.87
C HIS A 265 -7.56 -7.49 7.22
N PRO A 266 -8.66 -7.01 6.60
CA PRO A 266 -10.03 -7.39 6.96
C PRO A 266 -10.30 -8.90 6.86
N LEU A 267 -9.66 -9.59 5.92
CA LEU A 267 -9.81 -11.05 5.79
C LEU A 267 -9.22 -11.85 6.95
N THR A 268 -8.37 -11.24 7.79
CA THR A 268 -7.86 -11.87 9.00
C THR A 268 -9.00 -12.32 9.92
N PHE A 269 -10.07 -11.53 10.03
CA PHE A 269 -11.20 -11.81 10.92
C PHE A 269 -12.11 -12.93 10.40
N VAL A 270 -12.21 -13.10 9.08
CA VAL A 270 -13.06 -14.12 8.44
C VAL A 270 -12.28 -15.35 7.98
N ARG A 271 -10.97 -15.40 8.22
CA ARG A 271 -10.09 -16.47 7.71
C ARG A 271 -10.54 -17.86 8.15
N ASP A 272 -10.93 -18.05 9.39
CA ASP A 272 -11.37 -19.35 9.88
C ASP A 272 -12.70 -19.82 9.25
N GLU A 273 -13.60 -18.87 8.93
CA GLU A 273 -14.82 -19.15 8.18
C GLU A 273 -14.51 -19.49 6.71
N LEU A 274 -13.59 -18.77 6.08
CA LEU A 274 -13.13 -19.02 4.71
C LEU A 274 -12.44 -20.39 4.60
N ALA A 275 -11.57 -20.74 5.56
CA ALA A 275 -10.90 -22.03 5.60
C ALA A 275 -11.88 -23.20 5.74
N ARG A 276 -12.90 -23.07 6.60
CA ARG A 276 -13.98 -24.07 6.73
C ARG A 276 -14.79 -24.25 5.45
N ARG A 277 -14.91 -23.20 4.63
CA ARG A 277 -15.55 -23.23 3.30
C ARG A 277 -14.65 -23.77 2.19
N GLY A 278 -13.39 -24.14 2.50
CA GLY A 278 -12.42 -24.62 1.52
C GLY A 278 -11.80 -23.51 0.66
N VAL A 279 -11.90 -22.25 1.08
CA VAL A 279 -11.30 -21.12 0.38
C VAL A 279 -9.80 -21.06 0.70
N THR A 280 -8.99 -21.07 -0.35
CA THR A 280 -7.54 -21.09 -0.29
C THR A 280 -6.98 -19.68 -0.08
N LYS A 281 -5.85 -19.57 0.62
CA LYS A 281 -5.12 -18.30 0.76
C LYS A 281 -4.46 -17.93 -0.56
N CYS A 282 -4.32 -16.63 -0.82
CA CYS A 282 -3.68 -16.15 -2.05
C CYS A 282 -2.24 -16.64 -2.18
N ALA A 283 -1.46 -16.62 -1.09
CA ALA A 283 -0.08 -17.11 -1.09
C ALA A 283 0.06 -18.61 -1.41
N ASP A 284 -0.94 -19.42 -1.05
CA ASP A 284 -0.88 -20.87 -1.22
C ASP A 284 -1.01 -21.29 -2.69
N LEU A 285 -1.50 -20.40 -3.58
CA LEU A 285 -1.57 -20.63 -5.03
C LEU A 285 -0.21 -21.04 -5.62
N ALA A 286 0.90 -20.53 -5.06
CA ALA A 286 2.26 -20.88 -5.47
C ALA A 286 2.57 -22.39 -5.31
N THR A 287 1.93 -23.07 -4.36
CA THR A 287 2.14 -24.49 -4.08
C THR A 287 1.16 -25.42 -4.82
N ILE A 288 0.04 -24.89 -5.29
CA ILE A 288 -1.02 -25.68 -5.93
C ILE A 288 -0.62 -26.10 -7.34
N ARG A 289 -0.88 -27.35 -7.72
CA ARG A 289 -0.58 -27.85 -9.07
C ARG A 289 -1.40 -27.12 -10.13
N ASP A 290 -0.78 -26.87 -11.27
CA ASP A 290 -1.43 -26.34 -12.47
C ASP A 290 -2.68 -27.18 -12.87
N GLY A 291 -3.72 -26.50 -13.36
CA GLY A 291 -5.01 -27.07 -13.75
C GLY A 291 -5.96 -27.46 -12.61
N ARG A 292 -5.54 -27.35 -11.34
CA ARG A 292 -6.41 -27.65 -10.19
C ARG A 292 -7.50 -26.61 -10.02
N HIS A 293 -8.69 -27.07 -9.63
CA HIS A 293 -9.77 -26.17 -9.25
C HIS A 293 -9.54 -25.65 -7.84
N VAL A 294 -9.73 -24.35 -7.66
CA VAL A 294 -9.56 -23.62 -6.40
C VAL A 294 -10.64 -22.56 -6.25
N GLU A 295 -10.82 -22.13 -5.00
CA GLU A 295 -11.57 -20.93 -4.67
C GLU A 295 -10.66 -20.05 -3.82
N VAL A 296 -10.42 -18.81 -4.25
CA VAL A 296 -9.65 -17.81 -3.51
C VAL A 296 -10.51 -16.58 -3.27
N ALA A 297 -10.44 -15.98 -2.08
CA ALA A 297 -11.24 -14.82 -1.75
C ALA A 297 -10.38 -13.66 -1.26
N GLY A 298 -10.83 -12.44 -1.56
CA GLY A 298 -10.05 -11.23 -1.35
C GLY A 298 -10.85 -9.96 -1.60
N ILE A 299 -10.31 -8.85 -1.10
CA ILE A 299 -10.77 -7.51 -1.45
C ILE A 299 -10.28 -7.20 -2.85
N ILE A 300 -11.14 -6.63 -3.70
CA ILE A 300 -10.74 -6.27 -5.06
C ILE A 300 -9.83 -5.04 -5.02
N LEU A 301 -8.65 -5.19 -5.62
CA LEU A 301 -7.71 -4.09 -5.82
C LEU A 301 -7.90 -3.43 -7.19
N VAL A 302 -7.97 -4.25 -8.23
CA VAL A 302 -7.94 -3.78 -9.62
C VAL A 302 -8.91 -4.60 -10.47
N ARG A 303 -9.60 -3.91 -11.38
CA ARG A 303 -10.39 -4.50 -12.47
C ARG A 303 -9.92 -3.85 -13.78
N GLN A 304 -9.34 -4.62 -14.67
CA GLN A 304 -8.82 -4.11 -15.94
C GLN A 304 -9.40 -4.90 -17.11
N LYS A 305 -9.89 -4.17 -18.12
CA LYS A 305 -10.37 -4.72 -19.40
C LYS A 305 -9.59 -4.07 -20.54
N PRO A 306 -8.37 -4.55 -20.85
CA PRO A 306 -7.54 -3.97 -21.90
C PRO A 306 -8.25 -4.07 -23.25
N GLY A 307 -8.18 -3.00 -24.06
CA GLY A 307 -8.78 -2.98 -25.40
C GLY A 307 -8.22 -4.05 -26.34
N SER A 308 -6.97 -4.45 -26.16
CA SER A 308 -6.28 -5.49 -26.92
C SER A 308 -6.71 -6.93 -26.58
N ALA A 309 -7.34 -7.15 -25.42
CA ALA A 309 -7.62 -8.49 -24.89
C ALA A 309 -9.00 -9.05 -25.29
N LYS A 310 -9.58 -8.58 -26.41
CA LYS A 310 -10.90 -9.01 -26.91
C LYS A 310 -12.02 -9.05 -25.84
N GLY A 311 -11.95 -8.12 -24.88
CA GLY A 311 -12.93 -7.97 -23.83
C GLY A 311 -12.76 -8.86 -22.59
N VAL A 312 -11.65 -9.60 -22.46
CA VAL A 312 -11.28 -10.34 -21.24
C VAL A 312 -11.08 -9.38 -20.07
N LEU A 313 -11.58 -9.75 -18.89
CA LEU A 313 -11.44 -8.99 -17.66
C LEU A 313 -10.38 -9.62 -16.75
N PHE A 314 -9.40 -8.82 -16.34
CA PHE A 314 -8.41 -9.15 -15.32
C PHE A 314 -8.86 -8.56 -13.99
N ILE A 315 -8.88 -9.39 -12.94
CA ILE A 315 -9.24 -8.97 -11.59
C ILE A 315 -8.09 -9.34 -10.66
N THR A 316 -7.59 -8.39 -9.88
CA THR A 316 -6.63 -8.66 -8.82
C THR A 316 -7.32 -8.49 -7.48
N ILE A 317 -7.24 -9.53 -6.65
CA ILE A 317 -7.74 -9.53 -5.28
C ILE A 317 -6.59 -9.65 -4.28
N GLU A 318 -6.83 -9.19 -3.06
CA GLU A 318 -5.87 -9.29 -1.95
C GLU A 318 -6.51 -9.92 -0.71
N ASP A 319 -5.75 -10.79 -0.06
CA ASP A 319 -5.99 -11.24 1.30
C ASP A 319 -4.81 -10.93 2.23
N GLU A 320 -4.89 -11.33 3.50
CA GLU A 320 -3.84 -11.07 4.49
C GLU A 320 -2.50 -11.76 4.19
N THR A 321 -2.46 -12.63 3.17
CA THR A 321 -1.29 -13.43 2.80
C THR A 321 -0.69 -13.03 1.47
N GLY A 322 -1.43 -12.39 0.57
CA GLY A 322 -0.91 -12.02 -0.74
C GLY A 322 -1.97 -11.50 -1.69
N ILE A 323 -1.57 -11.38 -2.94
CA ILE A 323 -2.47 -11.09 -4.05
C ILE A 323 -2.77 -12.35 -4.86
N ALA A 324 -3.92 -12.38 -5.51
CA ALA A 324 -4.26 -13.38 -6.51
C ALA A 324 -4.81 -12.70 -7.76
N ASN A 325 -4.35 -13.14 -8.92
CA ASN A 325 -4.79 -12.63 -10.22
C ASN A 325 -5.81 -13.59 -10.83
N GLY A 326 -6.98 -13.08 -11.18
CA GLY A 326 -8.06 -13.80 -11.85
C GLY A 326 -8.26 -13.32 -13.28
N ILE A 327 -8.60 -14.25 -14.16
CA ILE A 327 -9.00 -13.97 -15.55
C ILE A 327 -10.45 -14.41 -15.71
N LEU A 328 -11.30 -13.49 -16.15
CA LEU A 328 -12.72 -13.75 -16.40
C LEU A 328 -13.05 -13.50 -17.88
N TRP A 329 -13.49 -14.56 -18.55
CA TRP A 329 -13.88 -14.50 -19.96
C TRP A 329 -15.15 -13.68 -20.18
N PRO A 330 -15.32 -13.04 -21.36
CA PRO A 330 -16.43 -12.10 -21.61
C PRO A 330 -17.82 -12.70 -21.35
N ASP A 331 -18.04 -13.94 -21.74
CA ASP A 331 -19.31 -14.66 -21.58
C ASP A 331 -19.65 -14.91 -20.10
N ARG A 332 -18.64 -15.21 -19.26
CA ARG A 332 -18.79 -15.35 -17.81
C ARG A 332 -18.98 -14.01 -17.14
N PHE A 333 -18.25 -12.98 -17.60
CA PHE A 333 -18.40 -11.61 -17.12
C PHE A 333 -19.81 -11.07 -17.34
N GLU A 334 -20.36 -11.16 -18.56
CA GLU A 334 -21.70 -10.60 -18.83
C GLU A 334 -22.79 -11.30 -18.02
N ARG A 335 -22.66 -12.61 -17.76
CA ARG A 335 -23.58 -13.36 -16.88
C ARG A 335 -23.51 -12.93 -15.41
N GLN A 336 -22.39 -12.38 -14.95
CA GLN A 336 -22.13 -12.03 -13.55
C GLN A 336 -21.81 -10.54 -13.36
N ARG A 337 -22.16 -9.71 -14.35
CA ARG A 337 -21.73 -8.30 -14.44
C ARG A 337 -22.06 -7.51 -13.19
N ARG A 338 -23.26 -7.67 -12.64
CA ARG A 338 -23.70 -6.97 -11.42
C ARG A 338 -22.75 -7.29 -10.26
N THR A 339 -22.54 -8.57 -9.95
CA THR A 339 -21.67 -9.01 -8.86
C THR A 339 -20.24 -8.51 -9.04
N VAL A 340 -19.69 -8.63 -10.24
CA VAL A 340 -18.31 -8.21 -10.53
C VAL A 340 -18.12 -6.71 -10.36
N MET A 341 -19.12 -5.90 -10.72
CA MET A 341 -19.03 -4.45 -10.67
C MET A 341 -19.32 -3.87 -9.27
N SER A 342 -20.25 -4.46 -8.51
CA SER A 342 -20.68 -3.90 -7.22
C SER A 342 -19.92 -4.44 -6.00
N ALA A 343 -19.44 -5.67 -6.03
CA ALA A 343 -18.87 -6.31 -4.84
C ALA A 343 -17.52 -5.69 -4.47
N SER A 344 -17.29 -5.40 -3.18
CA SER A 344 -15.97 -4.96 -2.69
C SER A 344 -15.05 -6.12 -2.34
N MET A 345 -15.63 -7.26 -1.95
CA MET A 345 -14.94 -8.52 -1.67
C MET A 345 -15.57 -9.63 -2.48
N ILE A 346 -14.75 -10.43 -3.16
CA ILE A 346 -15.20 -11.54 -3.99
C ILE A 346 -14.45 -12.83 -3.69
N GLY A 347 -15.11 -13.95 -3.96
CA GLY A 347 -14.48 -15.25 -4.18
C GLY A 347 -14.34 -15.53 -5.68
N MET A 348 -13.14 -15.88 -6.12
CA MET A 348 -12.83 -16.33 -7.46
C MET A 348 -12.72 -17.85 -7.47
N LYS A 349 -13.70 -18.51 -8.08
CA LYS A 349 -13.71 -19.97 -8.23
C LYS A 349 -13.36 -20.33 -9.66
N GLY A 350 -12.37 -21.19 -9.83
CA GLY A 350 -11.81 -21.47 -11.15
C GLY A 350 -10.64 -22.43 -11.13
N ARG A 351 -9.89 -22.47 -12.22
CA ARG A 351 -8.70 -23.30 -12.37
C ARG A 351 -7.43 -22.48 -12.24
N VAL A 352 -6.45 -23.00 -11.50
CA VAL A 352 -5.11 -22.43 -11.48
C VAL A 352 -4.44 -22.66 -12.83
N GLN A 353 -3.87 -21.62 -13.41
CA GLN A 353 -3.02 -21.66 -14.58
C GLN A 353 -1.64 -21.09 -14.20
N LYS A 354 -0.58 -21.85 -14.43
CA LYS A 354 0.80 -21.45 -14.16
C LYS A 354 1.63 -21.39 -15.44
N GLU A 355 2.30 -20.27 -15.65
CA GLU A 355 3.28 -20.08 -16.72
C GLU A 355 4.56 -19.48 -16.12
N GLY A 356 5.54 -20.35 -15.84
CA GLY A 356 6.70 -19.98 -15.03
C GLY A 356 6.30 -19.55 -13.62
N GLU A 357 6.65 -18.32 -13.26
CA GLU A 357 6.31 -17.71 -11.96
C GLU A 357 4.94 -17.02 -11.96
N VAL A 358 4.33 -16.85 -13.14
CA VAL A 358 3.05 -16.16 -13.28
C VAL A 358 1.90 -17.12 -12.98
N ILE A 359 1.06 -16.74 -12.02
CA ILE A 359 -0.08 -17.55 -11.58
C ILE A 359 -1.37 -16.77 -11.79
N HIS A 360 -2.29 -17.40 -12.53
CA HIS A 360 -3.64 -16.90 -12.74
C HIS A 360 -4.68 -17.91 -12.28
N VAL A 361 -5.83 -17.43 -11.85
CA VAL A 361 -7.04 -18.25 -11.67
C VAL A 361 -7.96 -17.94 -12.84
N ILE A 362 -8.17 -18.92 -13.73
CA ILE A 362 -9.19 -18.82 -14.79
C ILE A 362 -10.55 -19.00 -14.13
N CYS A 363 -11.25 -17.90 -13.92
CA CYS A 363 -12.47 -17.82 -13.14
C CYS A 363 -13.66 -18.38 -13.92
N ASP A 364 -14.27 -19.43 -13.39
CA ASP A 364 -15.54 -19.96 -13.88
C ASP A 364 -16.73 -19.26 -13.22
N ARG A 365 -16.57 -18.87 -11.95
CA ARG A 365 -17.62 -18.23 -11.15
C ARG A 365 -17.04 -17.22 -10.16
N ILE A 366 -17.64 -16.04 -10.13
CA ILE A 366 -17.42 -15.04 -9.08
C ILE A 366 -18.50 -15.17 -8.00
N ILE A 367 -18.10 -15.15 -6.73
CA ILE A 367 -18.99 -15.24 -5.56
C ILE A 367 -18.89 -13.92 -4.80
N ASP A 368 -20.04 -13.32 -4.48
CA ASP A 368 -20.06 -12.12 -3.63
C ASP A 368 -19.82 -12.52 -2.17
N HIS A 369 -18.84 -11.86 -1.54
CA HIS A 369 -18.56 -12.02 -0.11
C HIS A 369 -18.76 -10.70 0.66
N GLY A 370 -19.52 -9.75 0.11
CA GLY A 370 -19.89 -8.50 0.77
C GLY A 370 -20.47 -8.72 2.17
N ASP A 371 -21.34 -9.71 2.35
CA ASP A 371 -21.93 -10.04 3.67
C ASP A 371 -20.89 -10.47 4.71
N LEU A 372 -19.82 -11.15 4.29
CA LEU A 372 -18.70 -11.48 5.18
C LEU A 372 -17.96 -10.21 5.60
N LEU A 373 -17.67 -9.33 4.65
CA LEU A 373 -16.99 -8.07 4.90
C LEU A 373 -17.81 -7.15 5.82
N HIS A 374 -19.14 -7.11 5.66
CA HIS A 374 -20.02 -6.33 6.53
C HIS A 374 -19.96 -6.79 7.99
N ARG A 375 -19.85 -8.10 8.23
CA ARG A 375 -19.76 -8.68 9.58
C ARG A 375 -18.42 -8.40 10.27
N VAL A 376 -17.34 -8.11 9.53
CA VAL A 376 -16.01 -7.82 10.12
C VAL A 376 -16.09 -6.70 11.15
N GLY A 377 -16.95 -5.70 10.94
CA GLY A 377 -17.10 -4.57 11.86
C GLY A 377 -17.55 -4.95 13.27
N GLU A 378 -18.12 -6.13 13.47
CA GLU A 378 -18.61 -6.58 14.78
C GLU A 378 -17.62 -7.53 15.48
N MET A 379 -16.51 -7.88 14.80
CA MET A 379 -15.58 -8.91 15.25
C MET A 379 -14.42 -8.33 16.07
N SER A 380 -13.95 -9.12 17.04
CA SER A 380 -12.65 -8.92 17.71
C SER A 380 -11.57 -9.73 17.01
N PHE A 381 -10.30 -9.43 17.27
CA PHE A 381 -9.20 -10.20 16.71
C PHE A 381 -9.34 -11.69 17.05
N PRO A 382 -9.14 -12.59 16.06
CA PRO A 382 -9.17 -14.01 16.32
C PRO A 382 -8.08 -14.36 17.32
N HIS A 383 -8.46 -15.12 18.36
CA HIS A 383 -7.52 -15.59 19.35
C HIS A 383 -6.63 -16.64 18.70
N ARG A 384 -5.35 -16.35 18.50
CA ARG A 384 -4.38 -17.39 18.15
C ARG A 384 -4.12 -18.22 19.40
N THR A 385 -4.79 -19.35 19.54
CA THR A 385 -4.35 -20.36 20.49
C THR A 385 -2.96 -20.81 20.06
N GLY A 386 -1.94 -20.55 20.89
CA GLY A 386 -0.60 -21.09 20.64
C GLY A 386 -0.65 -22.61 20.50
N ARG A 387 0.30 -23.20 19.76
CA ARG A 387 0.43 -24.66 19.76
C ARG A 387 0.75 -25.10 21.19
N GLY A 388 -0.14 -25.89 21.78
CA GLY A 388 -0.04 -26.39 23.16
C GLY A 388 1.08 -27.43 23.37
N ASP A 389 1.94 -27.66 22.38
CA ASP A 389 3.05 -28.61 22.42
C ASP A 389 4.38 -28.00 22.91
N GLY A 390 4.40 -26.70 23.24
CA GLY A 390 5.60 -25.98 23.69
C GLY A 390 5.74 -25.73 25.20
N ALA A 391 4.82 -26.18 26.06
CA ALA A 391 4.86 -25.86 27.49
C ALA A 391 5.68 -26.88 28.29
N LYS A 392 6.96 -26.57 28.56
CA LYS A 392 7.78 -27.30 29.56
C LYS A 392 7.58 -26.83 31.00
N HIS A 393 6.73 -25.82 31.21
CA HIS A 393 6.35 -25.31 32.53
C HIS A 393 4.84 -25.10 32.57
N ALA A 394 4.25 -25.34 33.75
CA ALA A 394 2.81 -25.17 33.98
C ALA A 394 2.40 -23.75 33.55
N GLY A 395 1.49 -23.67 32.58
CA GLY A 395 0.95 -22.41 32.07
C GLY A 395 0.20 -21.65 33.16
N SER A 396 0.07 -20.34 32.94
CA SER A 396 -0.67 -19.42 33.78
C SER A 396 -2.10 -19.92 34.09
N PRO A 397 -2.71 -19.51 35.22
CA PRO A 397 -4.03 -19.98 35.66
C PRO A 397 -5.10 -19.81 34.57
N ASP A 398 -5.95 -20.82 34.40
CA ASP A 398 -7.04 -20.81 33.41
C ASP A 398 -8.31 -20.15 33.98
N ARG A 399 -9.27 -19.81 33.11
CA ARG A 399 -10.57 -19.23 33.48
C ARG A 399 -11.35 -20.21 34.38
N GLY A 400 -11.17 -20.08 35.70
CA GLY A 400 -11.77 -20.94 36.71
C GLY A 400 -10.86 -21.22 37.91
N ASP A 401 -9.55 -20.95 37.78
CA ASP A 401 -8.60 -21.10 38.87
C ASP A 401 -8.70 -19.95 39.88
N LYS A 402 -8.46 -20.25 41.17
CA LYS A 402 -8.52 -19.28 42.28
C LYS A 402 -7.60 -18.06 42.14
N GLY A 403 -6.67 -18.05 41.18
CA GLY A 403 -5.76 -16.95 40.88
C GLY A 403 -5.99 -16.28 39.51
N TRP A 404 -7.07 -16.62 38.79
CA TRP A 404 -7.36 -16.00 37.51
C TRP A 404 -7.96 -14.59 37.70
N SER A 405 -7.19 -13.57 37.33
CA SER A 405 -7.66 -12.18 37.21
C SER A 405 -7.65 -11.76 35.73
N PRO A 406 -8.73 -11.17 35.18
CA PRO A 406 -8.71 -10.64 33.82
C PRO A 406 -7.75 -9.45 33.76
N ALA A 407 -6.53 -9.67 33.29
CA ALA A 407 -5.65 -8.58 32.89
C ALA A 407 -6.21 -7.96 31.59
N PRO A 408 -6.28 -6.62 31.46
CA PRO A 408 -6.65 -5.98 30.22
C PRO A 408 -5.70 -6.45 29.13
N ARG A 409 -6.26 -7.00 28.04
CA ARG A 409 -5.47 -7.39 26.89
C ARG A 409 -4.87 -6.16 26.26
N ASN A 410 -3.55 -6.04 26.35
CA ASN A 410 -2.79 -5.01 25.67
C ASN A 410 -2.63 -5.40 24.18
N SER A 411 -3.72 -5.27 23.42
CA SER A 411 -3.70 -5.23 21.95
C SER A 411 -3.55 -3.80 21.40
N TYR A 412 -3.42 -2.83 22.31
CA TYR A 412 -2.95 -1.49 22.01
C TYR A 412 -1.44 -1.52 21.75
N TRP A 413 -0.97 -0.69 20.83
CA TRP A 413 0.43 -0.28 20.78
C TRP A 413 0.86 0.11 22.22
N PRO A 414 1.86 -0.54 22.83
CA PRO A 414 2.19 -0.23 24.22
C PRO A 414 2.63 1.23 24.30
N PRO A 415 1.98 2.06 25.14
CA PRO A 415 2.62 3.29 25.56
C PRO A 415 3.74 2.87 26.52
N HIS A 416 4.96 3.39 26.29
CA HIS A 416 6.11 3.28 27.19
C HIS A 416 6.81 1.89 27.25
N ALA A 417 7.82 1.69 26.41
CA ALA A 417 9.14 1.39 26.97
C ALA A 417 9.69 2.79 27.28
N ASP A 418 9.71 3.23 28.54
CA ASP A 418 10.67 2.79 29.53
C ASP A 418 9.97 2.42 30.85
N GLY A 419 10.30 1.25 31.41
CA GLY A 419 9.64 0.69 32.60
C GLY A 419 9.84 1.49 33.89
N MET A 420 9.14 2.62 34.01
CA MET A 420 8.96 3.35 35.27
C MET A 420 7.50 3.39 35.68
N ASP A 421 7.29 3.28 36.99
CA ASP A 421 6.01 3.33 37.68
C ASP A 421 5.31 4.70 37.47
N PRO A 422 4.04 4.75 37.03
CA PRO A 422 3.32 6.00 36.78
C PRO A 422 3.14 6.93 37.98
N GLU A 423 3.41 6.48 39.22
CA GLU A 423 3.47 7.37 40.40
C GLU A 423 4.81 8.11 40.59
N ALA A 424 5.81 7.86 39.74
CA ALA A 424 7.14 8.48 39.82
C ALA A 424 7.35 9.71 38.91
N VAL A 425 6.37 10.07 38.08
CA VAL A 425 6.45 11.22 37.18
C VAL A 425 5.82 12.44 37.88
N VAL A 426 6.67 13.42 38.22
CA VAL A 426 6.38 14.70 38.90
C VAL A 426 6.52 14.68 40.43
N LYS A 427 7.76 14.85 40.91
CA LYS A 427 8.07 15.56 42.16
C LYS A 427 9.08 16.67 41.88
N PHE A 428 8.61 17.91 41.80
CA PHE A 428 9.48 19.08 41.80
C PHE A 428 10.00 19.30 43.23
N LYS A 429 11.33 19.33 43.41
CA LYS A 429 11.95 19.88 44.63
C LYS A 429 12.09 21.39 44.46
N SER A 430 11.39 22.16 45.28
CA SER A 430 11.72 23.57 45.52
C SER A 430 13.10 23.63 46.18
N HIS A 431 13.99 24.50 45.68
CA HIS A 431 15.13 24.98 46.45
C HIS A 431 15.04 26.51 46.48
N ASP A 432 15.00 27.02 47.69
CA ASP A 432 15.02 28.44 48.02
C ASP A 432 16.32 29.09 47.53
N PHE A 433 16.18 30.29 46.98
CA PHE A 433 17.28 31.19 46.67
C PHE A 433 17.72 31.92 47.94
N HIS A 434 19.02 31.92 48.21
CA HIS A 434 19.68 33.05 48.86
C HIS A 434 20.27 33.96 47.78
#